data_AF-A0A2N1V1B1-F1
#
_entry.id   AF-A0A2N1V1B1-F1
#
_cell.length_a   1.000
_cell.length_b   1.000
_cell.length_c   1.000
_cell.angle_alpha   90.00
_cell.angle_beta   90.00
_cell.angle_gamma   90.00
#
_symmetry.space_group_name_H-M   'P 1'
#
loop_
_entity.id
_entity.type
_entity.pdbx_description
1 polymer ?
#
loop_
_entity_poly.entity_id
_entity_poly.type
_entity_poly.pdbx_seq_one_letter_code
_entity_poly.pdbx_strand_id
1 'polypeptide(L)'
;MSVFDNNIKPLVNELNSITNNIIDNLSDSNEGLENLDSLYQQRTSFIKQIDTFISDDKNKQTIRDNESEWKSMMEPLRVKDENALRLLKSKVNSMEEELKQREKQKNVLLYKESGK
;
A
#
# COMPACT_ATOMS: atom_id res chain seq x y z
N MET A 1 21.40 -23.30 3.52
CA MET A 1 20.35 -22.27 3.34
C MET A 1 19.01 -22.96 3.47
N SER A 2 18.12 -22.45 4.32
CA SER A 2 16.81 -23.06 4.53
C SER A 2 15.87 -22.78 3.35
N VAL A 3 14.86 -23.62 3.14
CA VAL A 3 13.76 -23.36 2.18
C VAL A 3 13.09 -22.00 2.47
N PHE A 4 13.12 -21.59 3.73
CA PHE A 4 12.61 -20.31 4.18
C PHE A 4 13.47 -19.12 3.70
N ASP A 5 14.80 -19.23 3.80
CA ASP A 5 15.75 -18.22 3.30
C ASP A 5 15.65 -18.03 1.79
N ASN A 6 15.38 -19.10 1.05
CA ASN A 6 15.41 -19.09 -0.40
C ASN A 6 14.06 -18.70 -1.03
N ASN A 7 12.93 -18.89 -0.33
CA ASN A 7 11.60 -18.67 -0.91
C ASN A 7 10.83 -17.51 -0.27
N ILE A 8 10.94 -17.28 1.04
CA ILE A 8 10.08 -16.31 1.73
C ILE A 8 10.78 -14.99 2.00
N LYS A 9 12.02 -15.02 2.53
CA LYS A 9 12.78 -13.79 2.81
C LYS A 9 12.88 -12.86 1.59
N PRO A 10 13.13 -13.35 0.36
CA PRO A 10 13.18 -12.49 -0.81
C PRO A 10 11.82 -11.80 -1.06
N LEU A 11 10.72 -12.55 -1.01
CA LEU A 11 9.37 -12.01 -1.23
C LEU A 11 9.00 -10.95 -0.18
N VAL A 12 9.34 -11.18 1.08
CA VAL A 12 9.12 -10.23 2.18
C VAL A 12 9.97 -8.97 1.98
N ASN A 13 11.21 -9.09 1.53
CA ASN A 13 12.06 -7.94 1.22
C ASN A 13 11.48 -7.11 0.06
N GLU A 14 10.96 -7.77 -0.98
CA GLU A 14 10.27 -7.09 -2.09
C GLU A 14 8.99 -6.38 -1.60
N LEU A 15 8.19 -7.02 -0.75
CA LEU A 15 7.04 -6.39 -0.12
C LEU A 15 7.44 -5.15 0.68
N ASN A 16 8.56 -5.22 1.40
CA ASN A 16 9.06 -4.10 2.18
C ASN A 16 9.50 -2.93 1.29
N SER A 17 10.18 -3.23 0.19
CA SER A 17 10.59 -2.26 -0.83
C SER A 17 9.37 -1.56 -1.43
N ILE A 18 8.37 -2.34 -1.89
CA ILE A 18 7.15 -1.80 -2.49
C ILE A 18 6.35 -0.97 -1.48
N THR A 19 6.19 -1.45 -0.25
CA THR A 19 5.46 -0.70 0.78
C THR A 19 6.16 0.63 1.11
N ASN A 20 7.51 0.69 1.11
CA ASN A 20 8.22 1.96 1.26
C ASN A 20 7.93 2.91 0.09
N ASN A 21 8.01 2.43 -1.15
CA ASN A 21 7.71 3.24 -2.33
C ASN A 21 6.28 3.79 -2.31
N ILE A 22 5.31 2.98 -1.85
CA ILE A 22 3.92 3.41 -1.64
C ILE A 22 3.85 4.54 -0.60
N ILE A 23 4.54 4.39 0.54
CA ILE A 23 4.58 5.41 1.58
C ILE A 23 5.19 6.70 1.04
N ASP A 24 6.27 6.63 0.27
CA ASP A 24 6.94 7.80 -0.29
C ASP A 24 6.01 8.55 -1.27
N ASN A 25 5.36 7.83 -2.19
CA ASN A 25 4.38 8.40 -3.14
C ASN A 25 3.15 9.02 -2.43
N LEU A 26 2.75 8.46 -1.28
CA LEU A 26 1.64 8.98 -0.49
C LEU A 26 2.03 10.14 0.42
N SER A 27 3.31 10.25 0.78
CA SER A 27 3.83 11.29 1.67
C SER A 27 4.10 12.60 0.93
N ASP A 28 4.39 12.55 -0.37
CA ASP A 28 4.51 13.75 -1.18
C ASP A 28 3.11 14.33 -1.49
N SER A 29 2.85 15.54 -1.01
CA SER A 29 1.57 16.24 -1.23
C SER A 29 1.38 16.73 -2.67
N ASN A 30 2.47 16.86 -3.43
CA ASN A 30 2.48 17.45 -4.77
C ASN A 30 2.59 16.42 -5.89
N GLU A 31 3.06 15.20 -5.60
CA GLU A 31 3.11 14.13 -6.59
C GLU A 31 1.75 13.44 -6.77
N GLY A 32 1.44 13.14 -8.05
CA GLY A 32 0.25 12.41 -8.44
C GLY A 32 0.26 10.96 -7.97
N LEU A 33 -0.91 10.34 -7.95
CA LEU A 33 -1.10 8.93 -7.54
C LEU A 33 -0.81 7.95 -8.71
N GLU A 34 -0.15 8.42 -9.76
CA GLU A 34 -0.05 7.75 -11.07
C GLU A 34 0.63 6.38 -10.98
N ASN A 35 1.57 6.22 -10.04
CA ASN A 35 2.31 4.97 -9.86
C ASN A 35 1.72 4.04 -8.79
N LEU A 36 0.75 4.50 -7.99
CA LEU A 36 0.24 3.72 -6.86
C LEU A 36 -0.48 2.45 -7.28
N ASP A 37 -1.28 2.51 -8.34
CA ASP A 37 -2.00 1.32 -8.83
C ASP A 37 -1.02 0.22 -9.24
N SER A 38 0.03 0.57 -9.99
CA SER A 38 1.11 -0.35 -10.38
C SER A 38 1.82 -0.95 -9.16
N LEU A 39 2.14 -0.13 -8.16
CA LEU A 39 2.77 -0.59 -6.91
C LEU A 39 1.87 -1.57 -6.14
N TYR A 40 0.57 -1.29 -6.02
CA TYR A 40 -0.38 -2.19 -5.36
C TYR A 40 -0.61 -3.49 -6.15
N GLN A 41 -0.58 -3.44 -7.48
CA GLN A 41 -0.64 -4.64 -8.33
C GLN A 41 0.59 -5.54 -8.11
N GLN A 42 1.80 -4.96 -8.11
CA GLN A 42 3.03 -5.69 -7.82
C GLN A 42 2.99 -6.31 -6.41
N ARG A 43 2.59 -5.51 -5.42
CA ARG A 43 2.44 -5.98 -4.03
C ARG A 43 1.47 -7.16 -3.92
N THR A 44 0.34 -7.09 -4.61
CA THR A 44 -0.67 -8.15 -4.65
C THR A 44 -0.10 -9.45 -5.24
N SER A 45 0.77 -9.36 -6.26
CA SER A 45 1.44 -10.53 -6.83
C SER A 45 2.35 -11.22 -5.80
N PHE A 46 3.14 -10.46 -5.04
CA PHE A 46 4.01 -11.03 -4.00
C PHE A 46 3.22 -11.64 -2.84
N ILE A 47 2.13 -11.00 -2.41
CA ILE A 47 1.23 -11.58 -1.39
C ILE A 47 0.67 -12.91 -1.87
N LYS A 48 0.19 -13.01 -3.12
CA LYS A 48 -0.32 -14.27 -3.67
C LYS A 48 0.72 -15.38 -3.69
N GLN A 49 1.99 -15.05 -3.95
CA GLN A 49 3.08 -16.02 -3.89
C GLN A 49 3.31 -16.53 -2.47
N ILE A 50 3.28 -15.63 -1.47
CA ILE A 50 3.36 -16.01 -0.06
C ILE A 50 2.14 -16.85 0.36
N ASP A 51 0.93 -16.46 -0.05
CA ASP A 51 -0.31 -17.20 0.24
C ASP A 51 -0.26 -18.62 -0.34
N THR A 52 0.28 -18.75 -1.56
CA THR A 52 0.47 -20.06 -2.21
C THR A 52 1.46 -20.91 -1.42
N PHE A 53 2.58 -20.33 -0.96
CA PHE A 53 3.55 -21.03 -0.13
C PHE A 53 2.96 -21.50 1.20
N ILE A 54 2.18 -20.64 1.86
CA ILE A 54 1.53 -20.93 3.15
C ILE A 54 0.45 -22.01 3.00
N SER A 55 -0.28 -21.99 1.89
CA SER A 55 -1.38 -22.92 1.62
C SER A 55 -0.91 -24.32 1.23
N ASP A 56 0.35 -24.49 0.83
CA ASP A 56 0.91 -25.81 0.51
C ASP A 56 1.20 -26.61 1.80
N ASP A 57 0.51 -27.74 1.94
CA ASP A 57 0.65 -28.67 3.06
C ASP A 57 2.10 -29.10 3.32
N LYS A 58 2.93 -29.17 2.27
CA LYS A 58 4.35 -29.55 2.38
C LYS A 58 5.17 -28.54 3.17
N ASN A 59 4.74 -27.29 3.21
CA ASN A 59 5.47 -26.20 3.87
C ASN A 59 5.03 -25.97 5.32
N LYS A 60 3.94 -26.61 5.77
CA LYS A 60 3.35 -26.40 7.12
C LYS A 60 4.36 -26.60 8.25
N GLN A 61 5.19 -27.65 8.18
CA GLN A 61 6.18 -27.92 9.22
C GLN A 61 7.27 -26.84 9.23
N THR A 62 7.80 -26.46 8.06
CA THR A 62 8.79 -25.38 7.92
C THR A 62 8.26 -24.05 8.44
N ILE A 63 6.98 -23.73 8.20
CA ILE A 63 6.35 -22.50 8.71
C ILE A 63 6.29 -22.52 10.24
N ARG A 64 5.87 -23.64 10.84
CA ARG A 64 5.86 -23.81 12.31
C ARG A 64 7.24 -23.68 12.92
N ASP A 65 8.23 -24.34 12.32
CA ASP A 65 9.61 -24.35 12.82
C ASP A 65 10.24 -22.94 12.78
N ASN A 66 9.76 -22.06 11.90
CA ASN A 66 10.28 -20.69 11.72
C ASN A 66 9.28 -19.60 12.12
N GLU A 67 8.23 -19.92 12.88
CA GLU A 67 7.11 -19.01 13.18
C GLU A 67 7.59 -17.68 13.78
N SER A 68 8.57 -17.72 14.70
CA SER A 68 9.11 -16.52 15.33
C SER A 68 9.81 -15.60 14.33
N GLU A 69 10.49 -16.16 13.34
CA GLU A 69 11.20 -15.38 12.32
C GLU A 69 10.22 -14.79 11.30
N TRP A 70 9.21 -15.57 10.89
CA TRP A 70 8.09 -15.06 10.11
C TRP A 70 7.42 -13.86 10.79
N LYS A 71 7.07 -13.99 12.07
CA LYS A 71 6.45 -12.91 12.85
C LYS A 71 7.33 -11.68 12.92
N SER A 72 8.63 -11.84 13.19
CA SER A 72 9.54 -10.69 13.30
C SER A 72 9.68 -9.91 11.98
N MET A 73 9.52 -10.58 10.84
CA MET A 73 9.59 -9.93 9.53
C MET A 73 8.25 -9.35 9.05
N MET A 74 7.14 -10.03 9.34
CA MET A 74 5.81 -9.61 8.89
C MET A 74 5.22 -8.48 9.75
N GLU A 75 5.55 -8.42 11.04
CA GLU A 75 4.99 -7.39 11.93
C GLU A 75 5.41 -5.95 11.53
N PRO A 76 6.69 -5.67 11.21
CA PRO A 76 7.07 -4.37 10.66
C PRO A 76 6.35 -4.01 9.36
N LEU A 77 6.12 -5.00 8.47
CA LEU A 77 5.36 -4.79 7.24
C LEU A 77 3.92 -4.39 7.54
N ARG A 78 3.27 -5.06 8.50
CA ARG A 78 1.91 -4.74 8.95
C ARG A 78 1.81 -3.29 9.44
N VAL A 79 2.77 -2.85 10.27
CA VAL A 79 2.81 -1.46 10.77
C VAL A 79 3.00 -0.45 9.63
N LYS A 80 3.83 -0.77 8.64
CA LYS A 80 3.99 0.08 7.46
C LYS A 80 2.72 0.16 6.60
N ASP A 81 2.01 -0.95 6.44
CA ASP A 81 0.73 -0.96 5.73
C ASP A 81 -0.32 -0.11 6.44
N GLU A 82 -0.37 -0.13 7.77
CA GLU A 82 -1.22 0.77 8.56
C GLU A 82 -0.88 2.24 8.30
N ASN A 83 0.42 2.57 8.23
CA ASN A 83 0.86 3.92 7.91
C ASN A 83 0.48 4.33 6.47
N ALA A 84 0.70 3.45 5.49
CA ALA A 84 0.31 3.68 4.11
C ALA A 84 -1.20 3.93 3.99
N LEU A 85 -2.03 3.12 4.66
CA LEU A 85 -3.48 3.30 4.69
C LEU A 85 -3.87 4.64 5.32
N ARG A 86 -3.21 5.04 6.41
CA ARG A 86 -3.45 6.35 7.05
C ARG A 86 -3.13 7.51 6.10
N LEU A 87 -2.00 7.45 5.40
CA LEU A 87 -1.60 8.48 4.43
C LEU A 87 -2.59 8.55 3.26
N LEU A 88 -3.00 7.40 2.71
CA LEU A 88 -4.00 7.34 1.65
C LEU A 88 -5.33 7.99 2.07
N LYS A 89 -5.83 7.67 3.26
CA LYS A 89 -7.05 8.31 3.81
C LYS A 89 -6.89 9.82 3.95
N SER A 90 -5.74 10.28 4.42
CA SER A 90 -5.45 11.71 4.53
C SER A 90 -5.47 12.40 3.15
N LYS A 91 -4.89 11.77 2.13
CA LYS A 91 -4.83 12.33 0.78
C LYS A 91 -6.22 12.35 0.12
N VAL A 92 -7.02 11.30 0.29
CA VAL A 92 -8.44 11.27 -0.15
C VAL A 92 -9.23 12.41 0.50
N ASN A 93 -9.13 12.61 1.81
CA ASN A 93 -9.83 13.70 2.49
C ASN A 93 -9.41 15.07 1.95
N SER A 94 -8.13 15.29 1.68
CA SER A 94 -7.63 16.54 1.08
C SER A 94 -8.24 16.77 -0.31
N MET A 95 -8.27 15.73 -1.15
CA MET A 95 -8.86 15.80 -2.49
C MET A 95 -10.36 16.09 -2.43
N GLU A 96 -11.08 15.51 -1.47
CA GLU A 96 -12.51 15.80 -1.26
C GLU A 96 -12.75 17.26 -0.83
N GLU A 97 -11.91 17.81 0.05
CA GLU A 97 -11.99 19.21 0.46
C GLU A 97 -11.71 20.15 -0.70
N GLU A 98 -10.67 19.87 -1.50
CA GLU A 98 -10.36 20.64 -2.72
C GLU A 98 -11.51 20.60 -3.72
N LEU A 99 -12.13 19.43 -3.93
CA LEU A 99 -13.28 19.28 -4.82
C LEU A 99 -14.45 20.16 -4.35
N LYS A 100 -14.79 20.11 -3.06
CA LYS A 100 -15.85 20.96 -2.47
C LYS A 100 -15.56 22.46 -2.67
N GLN A 101 -14.31 22.88 -2.52
CA GLN A 101 -13.92 24.28 -2.75
C GLN A 101 -14.05 24.66 -4.23
N ARG A 102 -13.61 23.80 -5.15
CA ARG A 102 -13.75 24.03 -6.60
C ARG A 102 -15.20 24.09 -7.03
N GLU A 103 -16.07 23.23 -6.49
CA GLU A 103 -17.51 23.27 -6.74
C GLU A 103 -18.14 24.59 -6.25
N LYS A 104 -17.75 25.05 -5.06
CA LYS A 104 -18.18 26.35 -4.53
C LYS A 104 -17.75 27.50 -5.45
N GLN A 105 -16.49 27.49 -5.90
CA GLN A 105 -15.97 28.49 -6.84
C GLN A 105 -16.73 28.48 -8.18
N LYS A 106 -16.96 27.29 -8.75
CA LYS A 106 -17.76 27.11 -9.98
C LYS A 106 -19.16 27.71 -9.82
N ASN A 107 -19.86 27.40 -8.72
CA ASN A 107 -21.20 27.93 -8.48
C ASN A 107 -21.20 29.46 -8.39
N VAL A 108 -20.25 30.04 -7.66
CA VAL A 108 -20.10 31.51 -7.57
C VAL A 108 -19.87 32.15 -8.95
N LEU A 109 -19.06 31.53 -9.80
CA LEU A 109 -18.81 32.04 -11.16
C LEU A 109 -20.07 31.99 -12.04
N LEU A 110 -20.81 30.87 -12.01
CA LEU A 110 -22.06 30.73 -12.77
C LEU A 110 -23.11 31.78 -12.37
N TYR A 111 -23.23 32.11 -11.08
CA TYR A 111 -24.12 33.17 -10.59
C TYR A 111 -23.68 34.57 -11.08
N LYS A 112 -22.37 34.83 -11.20
CA LYS A 112 -21.86 36.10 -11.73
C LYS A 112 -22.11 36.25 -13.24
N GLU A 113 -22.10 35.15 -13.98
CA GLU A 113 -22.35 35.15 -15.43
C GLU A 113 -23.84 35.21 -15.78
N SER A 114 -24.71 34.59 -14.98
CA SER A 114 -26.17 34.59 -15.19
C SER A 114 -26.90 35.85 -14.67
N GLY A 115 -26.19 36.74 -13.97
CA GLY A 115 -26.69 38.05 -13.53
C GLY A 115 -26.39 39.22 -14.49
N LYS A 116 -25.90 38.94 -15.70
CA LYS A 116 -25.77 39.88 -16.82
C LYS A 116 -26.74 39.51 -17.93
#